data_AF-R9M387-F1
#
_entry.id   AF-R9M387-F1
#
_cell.length_a   1.000
_cell.length_b   1.000
_cell.length_c   1.000
_cell.angle_alpha   90.00
_cell.angle_beta   90.00
_cell.angle_gamma   90.00
#
_symmetry.space_group_name_H-M   'P 1'
#
loop_
_entity.id
_entity.type
_entity.pdbx_description
1 polymer ?
#
loop_
_entity_poly.entity_id
_entity_poly.type
_entity_poly.pdbx_seq_one_letter_code
_entity_poly.pdbx_strand_id
1 'polypeptide(L)'
;MGLFGFGKKKAEKEGLSQAETVQRWKDAYRANPKVYQKQDSEDLLGNCTLTEDVDTLLPLRPESQWAADGRPIPGWILSLVSITEQRVLGQMEYQEAMKRLRPFSLAESEGWILIRAMTHAELDGLFEGLPRQLV
;
A
#
# COMPACT_ATOMS: atom_id res chain seq x y z
N MET A 1 43.64 -37.89 9.82
CA MET A 1 42.46 -37.50 9.02
C MET A 1 41.34 -37.16 9.98
N GLY A 2 40.96 -35.89 10.10
CA GLY A 2 39.86 -35.45 10.96
C GLY A 2 39.17 -34.28 10.29
N LEU A 3 38.08 -34.56 9.57
CA LEU A 3 37.29 -33.56 8.87
C LEU A 3 36.31 -32.92 9.87
N PHE A 4 36.66 -31.74 10.37
CA PHE A 4 35.69 -30.86 11.04
C PHE A 4 34.73 -30.30 9.99
N GLY A 5 33.53 -30.86 9.92
CA GLY A 5 32.41 -30.30 9.18
C GLY A 5 31.88 -29.05 9.89
N PHE A 6 32.44 -27.88 9.60
CA PHE A 6 31.83 -26.59 9.94
C PHE A 6 30.54 -26.45 9.12
N GLY A 7 29.41 -26.76 9.75
CA GLY A 7 28.09 -26.41 9.28
C GLY A 7 27.95 -24.89 9.25
N LYS A 8 28.27 -24.29 8.10
CA LYS A 8 27.84 -22.91 7.80
C LYS A 8 26.32 -22.92 7.77
N LYS A 9 25.69 -22.49 8.86
CA LYS A 9 24.31 -21.99 8.84
C LYS A 9 24.25 -20.96 7.71
N LYS A 10 23.58 -21.31 6.62
CA LYS A 10 23.18 -20.35 5.60
C LYS A 10 22.35 -19.31 6.35
N ALA A 11 22.76 -18.05 6.25
CA ALA A 11 21.88 -16.94 6.54
C ALA A 11 20.72 -17.03 5.55
N GLU A 12 19.65 -17.70 5.96
CA GLU A 12 18.35 -17.51 5.36
C GLU A 12 18.06 -16.02 5.55
N LYS A 13 17.87 -15.29 4.44
CA LYS A 13 17.09 -14.06 4.50
C LYS A 13 15.82 -14.44 5.26
N GLU A 14 15.64 -13.90 6.46
CA GLU A 14 14.43 -14.10 7.27
C GLU A 14 13.24 -13.51 6.49
N GLY A 15 12.75 -14.28 5.52
CA GLY A 15 11.46 -14.06 4.91
C GLY A 15 10.41 -14.51 5.91
N LEU A 16 9.39 -13.67 6.10
CA LEU A 16 8.22 -14.02 6.91
C LEU A 16 7.75 -15.43 6.57
N SER A 17 7.53 -16.24 7.60
CA SER A 17 6.96 -17.57 7.41
C SER A 17 5.55 -17.46 6.80
N GLN A 18 5.12 -18.50 6.09
CA GLN A 18 3.78 -18.51 5.49
C GLN A 18 2.67 -18.28 6.54
N ALA A 19 2.87 -18.79 7.76
CA ALA A 19 1.93 -18.61 8.87
C ALA A 19 1.84 -17.13 9.31
N GLU A 20 2.97 -16.44 9.41
CA GLU A 20 3.01 -15.01 9.76
C GLU A 20 2.35 -14.15 8.69
N THR A 21 2.61 -14.41 7.41
CA THR A 21 1.97 -13.69 6.31
C THR A 21 0.46 -13.87 6.31
N VAL A 22 -0.04 -15.08 6.59
CA VAL A 22 -1.48 -15.35 6.71
C VAL A 22 -2.08 -14.60 7.91
N GLN A 23 -1.37 -14.53 9.03
CA GLN A 23 -1.85 -13.79 10.20
C GLN A 23 -1.92 -12.29 9.91
N ARG A 24 -0.84 -11.71 9.35
CA ARG A 24 -0.80 -10.30 8.95
C ARG A 24 -1.87 -9.96 7.93
N TRP A 25 -2.16 -10.85 6.98
CA TRP A 25 -3.25 -10.66 6.02
C TRP A 25 -4.62 -10.52 6.71
N LYS A 26 -4.89 -11.33 7.75
CA LYS A 26 -6.16 -11.28 8.50
C LYS A 26 -6.27 -10.03 9.37
N ASP A 27 -5.15 -9.60 9.94
CA ASP A 27 -5.11 -8.47 10.88
C ASP A 27 -4.93 -7.12 10.18
N ALA A 28 -4.48 -7.12 8.92
CA ALA A 28 -4.25 -5.92 8.14
C ALA A 28 -5.52 -5.08 7.96
N TYR A 29 -5.34 -3.77 8.02
CA TYR A 29 -6.40 -2.84 7.70
C TYR A 29 -6.78 -2.96 6.23
N ARG A 30 -8.05 -3.24 5.96
CA ARG A 30 -8.57 -3.25 4.60
C ARG A 30 -8.93 -1.83 4.19
N ALA A 31 -8.20 -1.29 3.22
CA ALA A 31 -8.47 0.05 2.74
C ALA A 31 -9.90 0.14 2.23
N ASN A 32 -10.66 1.05 2.82
CA ASN A 32 -12.02 1.38 2.41
C ASN A 32 -12.00 2.69 1.63
N PRO A 33 -12.15 2.65 0.30
CA PRO A 33 -12.10 3.86 -0.49
C PRO A 33 -13.22 4.82 -0.17
N LYS A 34 -12.91 6.11 -0.18
CA LYS A 34 -13.90 7.19 -0.14
C LYS A 34 -14.00 7.81 -1.52
N VAL A 35 -15.23 7.99 -1.99
CA VAL A 35 -15.52 8.64 -3.27
C VAL A 35 -15.94 10.08 -3.00
N TYR A 36 -15.41 11.00 -3.78
CA TYR A 36 -15.74 12.42 -3.70
C TYR A 36 -15.79 13.00 -5.10
N GLN A 37 -16.54 14.09 -5.24
CA GLN A 37 -16.59 14.86 -6.48
C GLN A 37 -15.42 15.83 -6.51
N LYS A 38 -14.71 15.91 -7.63
CA LYS A 38 -13.65 16.89 -7.81
C LYS A 38 -14.26 18.30 -7.87
N GLN A 39 -13.64 19.28 -7.21
CA GLN A 39 -14.08 20.68 -7.35
C GLN A 39 -14.05 21.10 -8.82
N ASP A 40 -15.11 21.76 -9.26
CA ASP A 40 -15.31 22.24 -10.63
C ASP A 40 -15.38 21.16 -11.73
N SER A 41 -15.64 19.89 -11.38
CA SER A 41 -15.94 18.82 -12.34
C SER A 41 -17.09 17.92 -11.87
N GLU A 42 -17.80 17.29 -12.81
CA GLU A 42 -18.72 16.17 -12.52
C GLU A 42 -17.96 14.85 -12.27
N ASP A 43 -16.64 14.85 -12.44
CA ASP A 43 -15.80 13.68 -12.27
C ASP A 43 -15.71 13.25 -10.80
N LEU A 44 -15.87 11.94 -10.61
CA LEU A 44 -15.72 11.28 -9.33
C LEU A 44 -14.27 10.81 -9.15
N LEU A 45 -13.78 10.93 -7.93
CA LEU A 45 -12.44 10.53 -7.53
C LEU A 45 -12.54 9.57 -6.35
N GLY A 46 -11.96 8.38 -6.51
CA GLY A 46 -11.79 7.41 -5.44
C GLY A 46 -10.49 7.66 -4.70
N ASN A 47 -10.51 7.65 -3.37
CA ASN A 47 -9.32 7.82 -2.54
C ASN A 47 -9.20 6.67 -1.54
N CYS A 48 -8.08 5.97 -1.64
CA CYS A 48 -7.62 5.01 -0.64
C CYS A 48 -6.65 5.70 0.33
N THR A 49 -6.53 5.18 1.55
CA THR A 49 -5.59 5.74 2.53
C THR A 49 -4.57 4.68 2.93
N LEU A 50 -3.30 5.07 2.91
CA LEU A 50 -2.20 4.31 3.51
C LEU A 50 -1.66 5.10 4.70
N THR A 51 -1.65 4.47 5.87
CA THR A 51 -1.23 5.10 7.12
C THR A 51 0.08 4.48 7.59
N GLU A 52 0.99 5.33 8.07
CA GLU A 52 2.23 4.93 8.72
C GLU A 52 1.99 3.88 9.81
N ASP A 53 2.90 2.90 9.89
CA ASP A 53 2.89 1.83 10.89
C ASP A 53 1.67 0.87 10.86
N VAL A 54 0.91 0.86 9.75
CA VAL A 54 -0.26 -0.01 9.59
C VAL A 54 -0.11 -0.92 8.38
N ASP A 55 -0.15 -2.24 8.61
CA ASP A 55 -0.32 -3.23 7.55
C ASP A 55 -1.64 -2.96 6.82
N THR A 56 -1.56 -2.72 5.52
CA THR A 56 -2.71 -2.27 4.74
C THR A 56 -2.94 -3.15 3.52
N LEU A 57 -4.16 -3.67 3.39
CA LEU A 57 -4.64 -4.31 2.18
C LEU A 57 -5.18 -3.25 1.23
N LEU A 58 -4.54 -3.10 0.08
CA LEU A 58 -4.94 -2.20 -0.99
C LEU A 58 -5.53 -2.99 -2.16
N PRO A 59 -6.61 -2.52 -2.80
CA PRO A 59 -7.14 -3.19 -3.99
C PRO A 59 -6.18 -3.03 -5.18
N LEU A 60 -5.89 -4.09 -5.91
CA LEU A 60 -5.03 -4.02 -7.11
C LEU A 60 -5.70 -3.26 -8.27
N ARG A 61 -7.04 -3.34 -8.33
CA ARG A 61 -7.88 -2.68 -9.34
C ARG A 61 -9.13 -2.11 -8.68
N PRO A 62 -9.02 -0.95 -8.02
CA PRO A 62 -10.18 -0.35 -7.38
C PRO A 62 -11.31 0.00 -8.37
N GLU A 63 -10.98 0.34 -9.62
CA GLU A 63 -11.94 0.64 -10.69
C GLU A 63 -12.83 -0.56 -11.07
N SER A 64 -12.40 -1.79 -10.77
CA SER A 64 -13.20 -3.00 -11.01
C SER A 64 -14.08 -3.39 -9.82
N GLN A 65 -13.82 -2.81 -8.64
CA GLN A 65 -14.44 -3.21 -7.37
C GLN A 65 -15.42 -2.15 -6.83
N TRP A 66 -15.25 -0.88 -7.19
CA TRP A 66 -16.13 0.21 -6.75
C TRP A 66 -16.75 0.97 -7.91
N ALA A 67 -18.01 1.31 -7.71
CA ALA A 67 -18.79 2.23 -8.53
C ALA A 67 -19.58 3.14 -7.60
N ALA A 68 -19.85 4.37 -8.03
CA ALA A 68 -20.71 5.31 -7.30
C ALA A 68 -21.99 5.50 -8.12
N ASP A 69 -23.14 5.23 -7.51
CA ASP A 69 -24.46 5.26 -8.16
C ASP A 69 -24.51 4.41 -9.46
N GLY A 70 -23.79 3.28 -9.48
CA GLY A 70 -23.68 2.42 -10.66
C GLY A 70 -22.80 2.99 -11.79
N ARG A 71 -22.17 4.15 -11.58
CA ARG A 71 -21.22 4.75 -12.51
C ARG A 71 -19.77 4.39 -12.13
N PRO A 72 -18.92 4.08 -13.12
CA PRO A 72 -17.51 3.85 -12.86
C PRO A 72 -16.83 5.12 -12.34
N ILE A 73 -15.84 4.95 -11.46
CA ILE A 73 -15.07 6.06 -10.90
C ILE A 73 -13.82 6.23 -11.79
N PRO A 74 -13.70 7.33 -12.55
CA PRO A 74 -12.66 7.48 -13.58
C PRO A 74 -11.27 7.71 -13.00
N GLY A 75 -11.17 8.33 -11.81
CA GLY A 75 -9.90 8.66 -11.18
C GLY A 75 -9.73 7.97 -9.84
N TRP A 76 -8.49 7.54 -9.55
CA TRP A 76 -8.14 6.95 -8.27
C TRP A 76 -6.85 7.56 -7.74
N ILE A 77 -6.85 7.87 -6.45
CA ILE A 77 -5.67 8.36 -5.73
C ILE A 77 -5.44 7.56 -4.44
N LEU A 78 -4.21 7.64 -3.94
CA LEU A 78 -3.82 7.17 -2.63
C LEU A 78 -3.36 8.36 -1.80
N SER A 79 -4.00 8.60 -0.66
CA SER A 79 -3.54 9.54 0.36
C SER A 79 -2.60 8.85 1.35
N LEU A 80 -1.44 9.47 1.57
CA LEU A 80 -0.40 8.97 2.46
C LEU A 80 -0.44 9.76 3.77
N VAL A 81 -0.68 9.07 4.88
CA VAL A 81 -0.89 9.69 6.21
C VAL A 81 0.26 9.32 7.14
N SER A 82 0.91 10.33 7.70
CA SER A 82 1.94 10.14 8.72
C SER A 82 1.34 10.36 10.10
N ILE A 83 1.52 9.37 10.98
CA ILE A 83 1.19 9.50 12.40
C ILE A 83 2.32 10.25 13.13
N THR A 84 3.56 10.13 12.65
CA THR A 84 4.72 10.87 13.18
C THR A 84 4.53 12.38 13.04
N GLU A 85 4.09 12.85 11.86
CA GLU A 85 3.82 14.27 11.62
C GLU A 85 2.36 14.69 11.88
N GLN A 86 1.50 13.74 12.25
CA GLN A 86 0.06 13.94 12.48
C GLN A 86 -0.66 14.66 11.32
N ARG A 87 -0.28 14.36 10.08
CA ARG A 87 -0.84 14.99 8.88
C ARG A 87 -0.82 14.08 7.66
N VAL A 88 -1.55 14.48 6.62
CA VAL A 88 -1.43 13.90 5.28
C VAL A 88 -0.13 14.41 4.65
N LEU A 89 0.77 13.50 4.27
CA LEU A 89 2.02 13.83 3.58
C LEU A 89 1.78 14.29 2.14
N GLY A 90 0.78 13.70 1.50
CA GLY A 90 0.38 14.03 0.14
C GLY A 90 -0.58 13.01 -0.46
N GLN A 91 -0.89 13.24 -1.74
CA GLN A 91 -1.73 12.39 -2.57
C GLN A 91 -0.97 11.98 -3.83
N MET A 92 -1.17 10.75 -4.27
CA MET A 92 -0.55 10.20 -5.47
C MET A 92 -1.57 9.46 -6.31
N GLU A 93 -1.38 9.42 -7.63
CA GLU A 93 -2.22 8.64 -8.53
C GLU A 93 -2.06 7.17 -8.16
N TYR A 94 -3.18 6.44 -8.15
CA TYR A 94 -3.22 5.11 -7.58
C TYR A 94 -2.31 4.11 -8.30
N GLN A 95 -2.27 4.12 -9.63
CA GLN A 95 -1.38 3.22 -10.38
C GLN A 95 0.10 3.53 -10.13
N GLU A 96 0.46 4.81 -10.04
CA GLU A 96 1.82 5.23 -9.69
C GLU A 96 2.18 4.79 -8.25
N ALA A 97 1.26 4.96 -7.30
CA ALA A 97 1.44 4.47 -5.94
C ALA A 97 1.64 2.95 -5.92
N MET A 98 0.85 2.19 -6.68
CA MET A 98 1.00 0.74 -6.77
C MET A 98 2.39 0.34 -7.25
N LYS A 99 2.96 0.99 -8.28
CA LYS A 99 4.32 0.68 -8.76
C LYS A 99 5.36 0.86 -7.66
N ARG A 100 5.27 1.95 -6.89
CA ARG A 100 6.21 2.30 -5.81
C ARG A 100 6.03 1.46 -4.57
N LEU A 101 4.82 0.93 -4.33
CA LEU A 101 4.50 0.09 -3.19
C LEU A 101 4.85 -1.39 -3.38
N ARG A 102 5.03 -1.88 -4.63
CA ARG A 102 5.39 -3.28 -4.92
C ARG A 102 6.57 -3.81 -4.08
N PRO A 103 7.68 -3.08 -3.88
CA PRO A 103 8.80 -3.56 -3.06
C PRO A 103 8.45 -3.78 -1.58
N PHE A 104 7.36 -3.18 -1.09
CA PHE A 104 6.87 -3.28 0.28
C PHE A 104 5.74 -4.30 0.44
N SER A 105 5.43 -5.05 -0.62
CA SER A 105 4.38 -6.06 -0.59
C SER A 105 4.84 -7.33 0.13
N LEU A 106 3.93 -7.93 0.91
CA LEU A 106 4.13 -9.20 1.60
C LEU A 106 3.42 -10.36 0.89
N ALA A 107 2.27 -10.07 0.29
CA ALA A 107 1.44 -11.05 -0.41
C ALA A 107 0.47 -10.36 -1.36
N GLU A 108 0.01 -11.11 -2.37
CA GLU A 108 -1.07 -10.72 -3.26
C GLU A 108 -2.06 -11.88 -3.38
N SER A 109 -3.34 -11.59 -3.22
CA SER A 109 -4.41 -12.59 -3.32
C SER A 109 -5.75 -11.92 -3.60
N GLU A 110 -6.61 -12.59 -4.36
CA GLU A 110 -8.01 -12.20 -4.60
C GLU A 110 -8.21 -10.73 -5.08
N GLY A 111 -7.24 -10.17 -5.82
CA GLY A 111 -7.32 -8.78 -6.27
C GLY A 111 -6.90 -7.74 -5.22
N TRP A 112 -6.22 -8.17 -4.16
CA TRP A 112 -5.67 -7.35 -3.09
C TRP A 112 -4.16 -7.54 -2.97
N ILE A 113 -3.48 -6.48 -2.55
CA ILE A 113 -2.06 -6.50 -2.21
C ILE A 113 -1.91 -6.09 -0.75
N LEU A 114 -1.17 -6.91 0.01
CA LEU A 114 -0.81 -6.64 1.38
C LEU A 114 0.50 -5.85 1.40
N ILE A 115 0.41 -4.59 1.80
CA ILE A 115 1.57 -3.73 2.05
C ILE A 115 1.88 -3.79 3.53
N ARG A 116 3.13 -4.09 3.87
CA ARG A 116 3.57 -4.04 5.28
C ARG A 116 3.46 -2.63 5.83
N ALA A 117 3.35 -2.50 7.14
CA ALA A 117 3.59 -1.28 7.88
C ALA A 117 4.87 -0.61 7.37
N MET A 118 4.72 0.65 6.95
CA MET A 118 5.79 1.49 6.42
C MET A 118 6.13 2.56 7.44
N THR A 119 7.41 2.88 7.54
CA THR A 119 7.90 3.99 8.37
C THR A 119 7.59 5.33 7.72
N HIS A 120 7.62 6.42 8.51
CA HIS A 120 7.52 7.78 7.98
C HIS A 120 8.46 8.02 6.79
N ALA A 121 9.75 7.66 6.92
CA ALA A 121 10.75 7.90 5.87
C ALA A 121 10.46 7.12 4.59
N GLU A 122 9.93 5.89 4.72
CA GLU A 122 9.54 5.09 3.55
C GLU A 122 8.32 5.70 2.86
N LEU A 123 7.31 6.16 3.62
CA LEU A 123 6.15 6.85 3.05
C LEU A 123 6.53 8.18 2.39
N ASP A 124 7.39 8.97 3.03
CA ASP A 124 7.88 10.23 2.47
C ASP A 124 8.69 10.00 1.19
N GLY A 125 9.53 8.97 1.19
CA GLY A 125 10.32 8.54 0.03
C GLY A 125 9.49 8.11 -1.17
N LEU A 126 8.23 7.69 -0.99
CA LEU A 126 7.34 7.39 -2.13
C LEU A 126 7.14 8.63 -3.01
N PHE A 127 7.26 9.84 -2.48
CA PHE A 127 7.14 11.08 -3.25
C PHE A 127 8.42 11.52 -3.97
N GLU A 128 9.51 10.76 -3.91
CA GLU A 128 10.75 11.13 -4.59
C GLU A 128 10.51 11.35 -6.10
N GLY A 129 10.82 12.57 -6.57
CA GLY A 129 10.60 12.98 -7.96
C GLY A 129 9.13 13.25 -8.34
N LEU A 130 8.21 13.36 -7.38
CA LEU A 130 6.79 13.65 -7.62
C LEU A 130 6.28 14.84 -6.79
N PRO A 131 5.26 15.57 -7.29
CA PRO A 131 4.53 16.52 -6.48
C PRO A 131 3.73 15.78 -5.38
N ARG A 132 3.57 16.42 -4.22
CA ARG A 132 2.80 15.87 -3.09
C ARG A 132 1.30 16.18 -3.15
N GLN A 133 0.87 17.03 -4.08
CA GLN A 133 -0.53 17.41 -4.25
C GLN A 133 -0.99 17.08 -5.66
N LEU A 134 -2.18 16.48 -5.73
CA LEU A 134 -2.95 16.28 -6.95
C LEU A 134 -4.19 17.17 -6.88
N VAL A 135 -4.00 18.47 -6.75
CA VAL A 135 -5.06 19.48 -6.87
C VAL A 135 -4.51 20.71 -7.56
#